data_AF-A0AAE3K9N3-F1
#
_entry.id   AF-A0AAE3K9N3-F1
#
_cell.length_a   1.000
_cell.length_b   1.000
_cell.length_c   1.000
_cell.angle_alpha   90.00
_cell.angle_beta   90.00
_cell.angle_gamma   90.00
#
_symmetry.space_group_name_H-M   'P 1'
#
loop_
_entity.id
_entity.type
_entity.pdbx_description
1 polymer ?
#
loop_
_entity_poly.entity_id
_entity_poly.type
_entity_poly.pdbx_seq_one_letter_code
_entity_poly.pdbx_strand_id
1 'polypeptide(L)'
;MAEINWSKVPQRGGVYCMYDLDENPVYVGYASESDSRSLLPRLREHFTQQNSSVVAHGRIDLLDVWYVEIWISSEYEVAEEQLIAEKEPVFNRGEPTPRSNPIDTDDPDEVLYICDNNERETRLHLPNRIRSKMDHIQRMVDSDQIALEALSRGKQKRLESARNAAQYHLSILESAIERHYEAE
;
A
#
# COMPACT_ATOMS: atom_id res chain seq x y z
N MET A 1 -10.65 7.84 11.82
CA MET A 1 -9.75 8.33 10.76
C MET A 1 -9.49 9.79 11.00
N ALA A 2 -8.31 10.08 11.53
CA ALA A 2 -7.74 11.41 11.51
C ALA A 2 -7.77 11.98 10.08
N GLU A 3 -7.89 13.31 9.98
CA GLU A 3 -7.87 13.97 8.67
C GLU A 3 -6.45 13.91 8.09
N ILE A 4 -6.30 13.29 6.92
CA ILE A 4 -5.03 13.21 6.21
C ILE A 4 -4.58 14.63 5.83
N ASN A 5 -3.39 15.03 6.26
CA ASN A 5 -2.85 16.35 5.93
C ASN A 5 -2.27 16.39 4.50
N TRP A 6 -3.16 16.50 3.52
CA TRP A 6 -2.82 16.56 2.10
C TRP A 6 -1.94 17.75 1.70
N SER A 7 -1.81 18.79 2.55
CA SER A 7 -0.98 19.96 2.23
C SER A 7 0.52 19.64 2.22
N LYS A 8 0.94 18.53 2.84
CA LYS A 8 2.32 18.03 2.82
C LYS A 8 2.70 17.37 1.50
N VAL A 9 1.73 16.97 0.68
CA VAL A 9 2.03 16.21 -0.54
C VAL A 9 2.34 17.20 -1.68
N PRO A 10 3.54 17.13 -2.29
CA PRO A 10 3.91 18.03 -3.38
C PRO A 10 3.07 17.77 -4.63
N GLN A 11 2.78 18.82 -5.39
CA GLN A 11 2.14 18.72 -6.71
C GLN A 11 3.21 18.58 -7.80
N ARG A 12 4.05 17.54 -7.68
CA ARG A 12 5.16 17.25 -8.59
C ARG A 12 5.21 15.76 -8.94
N GLY A 13 6.05 15.40 -9.90
CA GLY A 13 6.39 14.02 -10.20
C GLY A 13 7.33 13.43 -9.16
N GLY A 14 7.31 12.10 -9.04
CA GLY A 14 8.12 11.39 -8.07
C GLY A 14 7.58 10.00 -7.77
N VAL A 15 8.04 9.44 -6.66
CA VAL A 15 7.69 8.10 -6.18
C VAL A 15 7.28 8.12 -4.73
N TYR A 16 6.58 7.08 -4.30
CA TYR A 16 6.14 6.92 -2.94
C TYR A 16 6.15 5.44 -2.53
N CYS A 17 6.35 5.19 -1.23
CA CYS A 17 6.22 3.87 -0.62
C CYS A 17 5.20 3.94 0.52
N MET A 18 4.21 3.06 0.50
CA MET A 18 3.24 2.88 1.57
C MET A 18 3.77 1.88 2.59
N TYR A 19 3.58 2.18 3.86
CA TYR A 19 3.97 1.32 4.97
C TYR A 19 2.77 0.93 5.82
N ASP A 20 2.73 -0.32 6.27
CA ASP A 20 1.66 -0.81 7.14
C ASP A 20 1.80 -0.34 8.60
N LEU A 21 0.88 -0.75 9.47
CA LEU A 21 0.91 -0.47 10.91
C LEU A 21 2.15 -1.07 11.61
N ASP A 22 2.78 -2.08 11.02
CA ASP A 22 3.99 -2.75 11.50
C ASP A 22 5.27 -2.21 10.82
N GLU A 23 5.17 -1.12 10.07
CA GLU A 23 6.29 -0.46 9.37
C GLU A 23 6.89 -1.28 8.22
N ASN A 24 6.14 -2.27 7.70
CA ASN A 24 6.57 -3.01 6.53
C ASN A 24 6.17 -2.27 5.24
N PRO A 25 7.06 -2.22 4.23
CA PRO A 25 6.73 -1.68 2.92
C PRO A 25 5.71 -2.58 2.22
N VAL A 26 4.56 -2.00 1.84
CA VAL A 26 3.48 -2.77 1.22
C VAL A 26 3.37 -2.51 -0.27
N TYR A 27 3.58 -1.26 -0.69
CA TYR A 27 3.39 -0.88 -2.08
C TYR A 27 4.16 0.38 -2.43
N VAL A 28 4.92 0.29 -3.50
CA VAL A 28 5.59 1.40 -4.16
C VAL A 28 4.81 1.80 -5.41
N GLY A 29 4.73 3.10 -5.67
CA GLY A 29 4.19 3.61 -6.91
C GLY A 29 4.81 4.93 -7.32
N TYR A 30 4.57 5.33 -8.56
CA TYR A 30 5.03 6.60 -9.09
C TYR A 30 3.91 7.53 -9.55
N ALA A 31 4.30 8.77 -9.79
CA ALA A 31 3.50 9.86 -10.32
C ALA A 31 4.36 10.71 -11.28
N SER A 32 3.76 11.22 -12.36
CA SER A 32 4.43 12.07 -13.34
C SER A 32 4.27 13.56 -13.00
N GLU A 33 5.08 14.44 -13.60
CA GLU A 33 5.02 15.89 -13.35
C GLU A 33 3.71 16.56 -13.83
N SER A 34 2.91 15.88 -14.67
CA SER A 34 1.64 16.44 -15.16
C SER A 34 0.62 16.64 -14.03
N ASP A 35 -0.06 17.79 -14.00
CA ASP A 35 -1.04 18.17 -12.97
C ASP A 35 -2.11 17.12 -12.66
N SER A 36 -2.53 16.32 -13.64
CA SER A 36 -3.55 15.28 -13.47
C SER A 36 -3.01 13.94 -12.93
N ARG A 37 -1.69 13.79 -12.82
CA ARG A 37 -0.99 12.55 -12.44
C ARG A 37 0.21 12.80 -11.51
N SER A 38 0.28 13.98 -10.88
CA SER A 38 1.27 14.29 -9.84
C SER A 38 1.00 13.53 -8.55
N LEU A 39 1.95 13.60 -7.61
CA LEU A 39 1.92 12.83 -6.36
C LEU A 39 0.61 13.04 -5.58
N LEU A 40 0.13 14.28 -5.45
CA LEU A 40 -1.10 14.59 -4.72
C LEU A 40 -2.36 13.94 -5.32
N PRO A 41 -2.73 14.16 -6.60
CA PRO A 41 -3.83 13.46 -7.24
C PRO A 41 -3.72 11.93 -7.16
N ARG A 42 -2.51 11.38 -7.34
CA ARG A 42 -2.28 9.93 -7.36
C ARG A 42 -2.45 9.30 -5.98
N LEU A 43 -1.91 9.92 -4.94
CA LEU A 43 -2.11 9.47 -3.56
C LEU A 43 -3.58 9.63 -3.16
N ARG A 44 -4.21 10.77 -3.48
CA ARG A 44 -5.65 10.95 -3.24
C ARG A 44 -6.49 9.88 -3.92
N GLU A 45 -6.17 9.51 -5.16
CA GLU A 45 -6.84 8.42 -5.86
C GLU A 45 -6.81 7.17 -4.97
N HIS A 46 -5.65 6.67 -4.56
CA HIS A 46 -5.56 5.48 -3.69
C HIS A 46 -6.44 5.55 -2.44
N PHE A 47 -6.47 6.69 -1.74
CA PHE A 47 -7.18 6.81 -0.46
C PHE A 47 -8.66 7.23 -0.57
N THR A 48 -9.10 7.77 -1.72
CA THR A 48 -10.48 8.28 -1.91
C THR A 48 -11.25 7.56 -3.00
N GLN A 49 -10.57 7.11 -4.04
CA GLN A 49 -11.13 6.42 -5.19
C GLN A 49 -10.35 5.13 -5.36
N GLN A 50 -10.89 4.03 -4.81
CA GLN A 50 -10.31 2.69 -4.92
C GLN A 50 -10.36 2.18 -6.38
N ASN A 51 -9.73 2.88 -7.32
CA ASN A 51 -9.74 2.66 -8.76
C ASN A 51 -8.34 2.32 -9.30
N SER A 52 -7.28 2.41 -8.47
CA SER A 52 -5.95 1.93 -8.86
C SER A 52 -5.94 0.40 -8.96
N SER A 53 -5.19 -0.21 -9.88
CA SER A 53 -5.22 -1.67 -10.09
C SER A 53 -4.90 -2.51 -8.85
N VAL A 54 -4.21 -1.96 -7.85
CA VAL A 54 -3.87 -2.65 -6.60
C VAL A 54 -4.91 -2.39 -5.51
N VAL A 55 -5.35 -1.13 -5.32
CA VAL A 55 -6.36 -0.76 -4.31
C VAL A 55 -7.78 -1.13 -4.76
N ALA A 56 -8.08 -1.03 -6.06
CA ALA A 56 -9.41 -1.33 -6.64
C ALA A 56 -9.81 -2.79 -6.60
N HIS A 57 -8.81 -3.68 -6.57
CA HIS A 57 -9.06 -5.10 -6.33
C HIS A 57 -8.99 -5.44 -4.84
N GLY A 58 -9.05 -4.42 -3.96
CA GLY A 58 -9.06 -4.57 -2.52
C GLY A 58 -7.82 -5.24 -1.96
N ARG A 59 -6.68 -5.27 -2.65
CA ARG A 59 -5.53 -6.07 -2.21
C ARG A 59 -4.82 -5.46 -1.01
N ILE A 60 -4.69 -4.14 -1.04
CA ILE A 60 -4.18 -3.35 0.08
C ILE A 60 -5.36 -2.97 0.97
N ASP A 61 -5.26 -3.28 2.25
CA ASP A 61 -6.16 -2.75 3.26
C ASP A 61 -5.68 -1.35 3.67
N LEU A 62 -6.35 -0.30 3.18
CA LEU A 62 -5.98 1.08 3.52
C LEU A 62 -6.09 1.38 5.02
N LEU A 63 -6.89 0.61 5.78
CA LEU A 63 -6.93 0.74 7.24
C LEU A 63 -5.66 0.21 7.91
N ASP A 64 -4.89 -0.60 7.22
CA ASP A 64 -3.63 -1.14 7.69
C ASP A 64 -2.44 -0.30 7.23
N VAL A 65 -2.64 0.75 6.42
CA VAL A 65 -1.57 1.70 6.04
C VAL A 65 -1.40 2.75 7.14
N TRP A 66 -0.18 2.90 7.65
CA TRP A 66 0.15 3.89 8.67
C TRP A 66 0.64 5.20 8.07
N TYR A 67 1.65 5.13 7.21
CA TYR A 67 2.26 6.30 6.59
C TYR A 67 2.74 5.99 5.17
N VAL A 68 3.09 7.06 4.46
CA VAL A 68 3.64 7.02 3.11
C VAL A 68 4.88 7.90 3.09
N GLU A 69 6.00 7.34 2.65
CA GLU A 69 7.21 8.10 2.33
C GLU A 69 7.17 8.53 0.87
N ILE A 70 7.68 9.74 0.59
CA ILE A 70 7.55 10.40 -0.71
C ILE A 70 8.91 10.96 -1.12
N TRP A 71 9.29 10.71 -2.37
CA TRP A 71 10.48 11.28 -3.01
C TRP A 71 10.10 12.00 -4.29
N ILE A 72 10.54 13.23 -4.43
CA ILE A 72 10.36 14.06 -5.62
C ILE A 72 11.46 13.72 -6.60
N SER A 73 11.09 13.28 -7.81
CA SER A 73 12.06 12.97 -8.85
C SER A 73 11.47 13.15 -10.24
N SER A 74 12.27 13.71 -11.15
CA SER A 74 11.94 13.72 -12.58
C SER A 74 12.17 12.37 -13.26
N GLU A 75 12.93 11.47 -12.63
CA GLU A 75 13.22 10.11 -13.11
C GLU A 75 12.31 9.07 -12.42
N TYR A 76 11.03 9.40 -12.29
CA TYR A 76 10.07 8.68 -11.44
C TYR A 76 9.91 7.18 -11.77
N GLU A 77 10.05 6.74 -13.02
CA GLU A 77 9.96 5.30 -13.36
C GLU A 77 11.20 4.54 -12.88
N VAL A 78 12.39 5.14 -13.02
CA VAL A 78 13.64 4.51 -12.57
C VAL A 78 13.74 4.55 -11.04
N ALA A 79 13.27 5.63 -10.42
CA ALA A 79 13.14 5.74 -8.97
C ALA A 79 12.17 4.69 -8.41
N GLU A 80 11.11 4.33 -9.14
CA GLU A 80 10.15 3.30 -8.73
C GLU A 80 10.83 1.92 -8.74
N GLU A 81 11.55 1.60 -9.83
CA GLU A 81 12.32 0.37 -9.94
C GLU A 81 13.35 0.24 -8.81
N GLN A 82 14.10 1.32 -8.50
CA GLN A 82 15.04 1.38 -7.38
C GLN A 82 14.34 1.07 -6.05
N LEU A 83 13.24 1.77 -5.76
CA LEU A 83 12.57 1.67 -4.47
C LEU A 83 11.90 0.29 -4.28
N ILE A 84 11.38 -0.32 -5.33
CA ILE A 84 10.88 -1.70 -5.29
C ILE A 84 12.02 -2.69 -5.01
N ALA A 85 13.18 -2.52 -5.67
CA ALA A 85 14.32 -3.42 -5.49
C ALA A 85 14.93 -3.33 -4.09
N GLU A 86 14.93 -2.15 -3.47
CA GLU A 86 15.55 -1.93 -2.16
C GLU A 86 14.59 -2.19 -0.99
N LYS A 87 13.31 -1.83 -1.11
CA LYS A 87 12.33 -1.99 -0.02
C LYS A 87 11.54 -3.31 -0.11
N GLU A 88 11.59 -4.02 -1.24
CA GLU A 88 10.89 -5.29 -1.47
C GLU A 88 9.39 -5.29 -1.07
N PRO A 89 8.59 -4.32 -1.55
CA PRO A 89 7.20 -4.18 -1.12
C PRO A 89 6.32 -5.35 -1.57
N VAL A 90 5.48 -5.82 -0.65
CA VAL A 90 4.68 -7.06 -0.81
C VAL A 90 3.82 -7.09 -2.08
N PHE A 91 3.20 -5.97 -2.45
CA PHE A 91 2.19 -5.94 -3.50
C PHE A 91 2.69 -5.50 -4.88
N ASN A 92 3.93 -5.04 -4.99
CA ASN A 92 4.53 -4.81 -6.30
C ASN A 92 4.83 -6.16 -6.96
N ARG A 93 4.86 -6.15 -8.30
CA ARG A 93 5.10 -7.36 -9.08
C ARG A 93 6.40 -7.22 -9.84
N GLY A 94 7.14 -8.32 -9.91
CA GLY A 94 8.40 -8.41 -10.63
C GLY A 94 9.60 -8.12 -9.75
N GLU A 95 10.78 -8.47 -10.27
CA GLU A 95 12.08 -8.19 -9.67
C GLU A 95 12.74 -7.12 -10.54
N PRO A 96 12.49 -5.83 -10.26
CA PRO A 96 13.08 -4.77 -11.07
C PRO A 96 14.60 -4.82 -10.95
N THR A 97 15.26 -4.44 -12.04
CA THR A 97 16.72 -4.28 -12.07
C THR A 97 17.00 -2.80 -12.31
N PRO A 98 17.19 -2.00 -11.25
CA PRO A 98 17.31 -0.56 -11.36
C PRO A 98 18.49 -0.21 -12.27
N ARG A 99 18.29 0.75 -13.19
CA ARG A 99 19.34 1.18 -14.12
C ARG A 99 20.26 2.24 -13.52
N SER A 100 19.76 2.97 -12.53
CA SER A 100 20.45 4.00 -11.77
C SER A 100 19.75 4.20 -10.43
N ASN A 101 20.35 5.02 -9.58
CA ASN A 101 19.82 5.36 -8.26
C ASN A 101 19.50 6.87 -8.21
N PRO A 102 18.39 7.31 -8.82
CA PRO A 102 18.06 8.75 -8.91
C PRO A 102 17.62 9.36 -7.58
N ILE A 103 17.37 8.56 -6.54
CA ILE A 103 16.95 9.02 -5.21
C ILE A 103 17.76 8.34 -4.10
N ASP A 104 17.85 9.01 -2.95
CA ASP A 104 18.29 8.40 -1.69
C ASP A 104 17.07 7.80 -0.99
N THR A 105 16.99 6.47 -0.92
CA THR A 105 15.79 5.76 -0.44
C THR A 105 15.65 5.75 1.08
N ASP A 106 16.63 6.26 1.80
CA ASP A 106 16.59 6.39 3.27
C ASP A 106 16.31 7.84 3.71
N ASP A 107 16.29 8.80 2.78
CA ASP A 107 15.99 10.21 3.04
C ASP A 107 14.79 10.68 2.20
N PRO A 108 13.54 10.38 2.64
CA PRO A 108 12.35 10.86 1.94
C PRO A 108 12.19 12.38 2.07
N ASP A 109 11.80 13.03 0.97
CA ASP A 109 11.49 14.47 0.97
C ASP A 109 10.32 14.80 1.90
N GLU A 110 9.32 13.92 1.96
CA GLU A 110 8.13 14.09 2.78
C GLU A 110 7.61 12.77 3.33
N VAL A 111 6.98 12.84 4.52
CA VAL A 111 6.27 11.72 5.14
C VAL A 111 4.82 12.11 5.43
N LEU A 112 3.90 11.37 4.81
CA LEU A 112 2.46 11.53 4.96
C LEU A 112 1.90 10.46 5.90
N TYR A 113 1.53 10.86 7.11
CA TYR A 113 0.82 9.98 8.04
C TYR A 113 -0.66 9.89 7.68
N ILE A 114 -1.16 8.65 7.57
CA ILE A 114 -2.56 8.34 7.25
C ILE A 114 -3.41 8.28 8.53
N CYS A 115 -2.80 7.92 9.65
CA CYS A 115 -3.38 8.03 10.98
C CYS A 115 -2.35 8.48 12.01
N ASP A 116 -2.82 9.06 13.10
CA ASP A 116 -1.96 9.44 14.23
C ASP A 116 -1.56 8.23 15.08
N ASN A 117 -0.62 8.43 16.02
CA ASN A 117 -0.10 7.35 16.86
C ASN A 117 -1.18 6.71 17.75
N ASN A 118 -2.15 7.48 18.24
CA ASN A 118 -3.21 6.96 19.10
C ASN A 118 -4.20 6.09 18.29
N GLU A 119 -4.53 6.51 17.07
CA GLU A 119 -5.30 5.70 16.14
C GLU A 119 -4.51 4.45 15.71
N ARG A 120 -3.20 4.56 15.45
CA ARG A 120 -2.34 3.40 15.17
C ARG A 120 -2.36 2.39 16.32
N GLU A 121 -2.14 2.82 17.55
CA GLU A 121 -2.17 1.93 18.73
C GLU A 121 -3.53 1.22 18.86
N THR A 122 -4.61 1.95 18.63
CA THR A 122 -5.97 1.39 18.64
C THR A 122 -6.15 0.32 17.54
N ARG A 123 -5.63 0.54 16.35
CA ARG A 123 -5.70 -0.41 15.23
C ARG A 123 -4.77 -1.61 15.42
N LEU A 124 -3.64 -1.42 16.10
CA LEU A 124 -2.69 -2.49 16.45
C LEU A 124 -3.26 -3.45 17.50
N HIS A 125 -4.18 -3.00 18.35
CA HIS A 125 -4.81 -3.85 19.37
C HIS A 125 -5.45 -5.09 18.73
N LEU A 126 -5.03 -6.28 19.18
CA LEU A 126 -5.26 -7.56 18.48
C LEU A 126 -6.74 -7.80 18.08
N PRO A 127 -7.74 -7.70 18.99
CA PRO A 127 -9.14 -7.82 18.62
C PRO A 127 -9.61 -6.85 17.51
N ASN A 128 -9.09 -5.62 17.49
CA ASN A 128 -9.45 -4.63 16.49
C ASN A 128 -8.79 -4.98 15.15
N ARG A 129 -7.52 -5.39 15.19
CA ARG A 129 -6.77 -5.78 14.01
C ARG A 129 -7.36 -7.01 13.33
N ILE A 130 -7.66 -8.06 14.10
CA ILE A 130 -8.33 -9.26 13.59
C ILE A 130 -9.65 -8.90 12.91
N ARG A 131 -10.49 -8.10 13.58
CA ARG A 131 -11.79 -7.69 13.03
C ARG A 131 -11.63 -6.92 11.72
N SER A 132 -10.75 -5.91 11.70
CA SER A 132 -10.48 -5.13 10.49
C SER A 132 -10.02 -6.01 9.33
N LYS A 133 -9.13 -6.99 9.60
CA LYS A 133 -8.64 -7.93 8.59
C LYS A 133 -9.73 -8.87 8.08
N MET A 134 -10.60 -9.38 8.96
CA MET A 134 -11.75 -10.18 8.53
C MET A 134 -12.69 -9.38 7.63
N ASP A 135 -13.00 -8.13 8.00
CA ASP A 135 -13.86 -7.23 7.21
C ASP A 135 -13.22 -6.91 5.85
N HIS A 136 -11.89 -6.75 5.81
CA HIS A 136 -11.17 -6.53 4.57
C HIS A 136 -11.16 -7.77 3.65
N ILE A 137 -10.85 -8.96 4.20
CA ILE A 137 -10.88 -10.22 3.45
C ILE A 137 -12.28 -10.46 2.88
N GLN A 138 -13.34 -10.20 3.65
CA GLN A 138 -14.71 -10.32 3.15
C GLN A 138 -14.96 -9.39 1.95
N ARG A 139 -14.57 -8.11 2.05
CA ARG A 139 -14.67 -7.14 0.94
C ARG A 139 -13.89 -7.59 -0.30
N MET A 140 -12.71 -8.18 -0.12
CA MET A 140 -11.94 -8.75 -1.22
C MET A 140 -12.69 -9.88 -1.91
N VAL A 141 -13.23 -10.83 -1.15
CA VAL A 141 -13.99 -11.97 -1.68
C VAL A 141 -15.20 -11.48 -2.47
N ASP A 142 -15.96 -10.52 -1.92
CA ASP A 142 -17.13 -9.95 -2.59
C ASP A 142 -16.74 -9.28 -3.93
N SER A 143 -15.65 -8.51 -3.93
CA SER A 143 -15.13 -7.83 -5.13
C SER A 143 -14.68 -8.84 -6.21
N ASP A 144 -13.96 -9.89 -5.80
CA ASP A 144 -13.53 -10.95 -6.71
C ASP A 144 -14.70 -11.74 -7.27
N GLN A 145 -15.74 -12.00 -6.47
CA GLN A 145 -16.95 -12.67 -6.93
C GLN A 145 -17.66 -11.86 -8.02
N ILE A 146 -17.88 -10.55 -7.79
CA ILE A 146 -18.44 -9.63 -8.79
C ILE A 146 -17.58 -9.63 -10.07
N ALA A 147 -16.26 -9.60 -9.91
CA ALA A 147 -15.33 -9.58 -11.03
C ALA A 147 -15.27 -10.91 -11.82
N LEU A 148 -15.52 -12.05 -11.15
CA LEU A 148 -15.63 -13.38 -11.74
C LEU A 148 -16.95 -13.57 -12.49
N GLU A 149 -18.05 -13.07 -11.94
CA GLU A 149 -19.35 -13.03 -12.61
C GLU A 149 -19.30 -12.18 -13.90
N ALA A 150 -18.41 -11.17 -13.94
CA ALA A 150 -18.26 -10.26 -15.07
C ALA A 150 -17.39 -10.78 -16.25
N LEU A 151 -16.48 -11.76 -16.09
CA LEU A 151 -15.52 -12.13 -17.16
C LEU A 151 -15.08 -13.61 -17.22
N SER A 152 -15.15 -14.17 -18.43
CA SER A 152 -14.69 -15.53 -18.80
C SER A 152 -13.22 -15.62 -19.28
N ARG A 153 -12.42 -14.54 -19.19
CA ARG A 153 -10.97 -14.58 -19.49
C ARG A 153 -10.18 -13.74 -18.47
N GLY A 154 -9.10 -14.33 -17.94
CA GLY A 154 -8.20 -13.67 -16.97
C GLY A 154 -8.13 -14.33 -15.58
N LYS A 155 -8.85 -15.44 -15.36
CA LYS A 155 -9.00 -16.14 -14.07
C LYS A 155 -7.68 -16.41 -13.35
N GLN A 156 -6.63 -16.84 -14.07
CA GLN A 156 -5.40 -17.32 -13.46
C GLN A 156 -4.54 -16.21 -12.83
N LYS A 157 -4.35 -15.08 -13.51
CA LYS A 157 -3.62 -13.92 -12.96
C LYS A 157 -4.37 -13.24 -11.81
N ARG A 158 -5.71 -13.34 -11.79
CA ARG A 158 -6.53 -12.86 -10.66
C ARG A 158 -6.41 -13.78 -9.46
N LEU A 159 -6.50 -15.10 -9.68
CA LEU A 159 -6.34 -16.12 -8.65
C LEU A 159 -4.98 -16.02 -7.94
N GLU A 160 -3.89 -15.86 -8.71
CA GLU A 160 -2.54 -15.67 -8.16
C GLU A 160 -2.47 -14.43 -7.27
N SER A 161 -3.10 -13.32 -7.71
CA SER A 161 -3.08 -12.11 -6.91
C SER A 161 -3.93 -12.17 -5.66
N ALA A 162 -5.09 -12.83 -5.72
CA ALA A 162 -5.92 -13.08 -4.55
C ALA A 162 -5.20 -13.97 -3.54
N ARG A 163 -4.43 -14.97 -4.04
CA ARG A 163 -3.60 -15.83 -3.20
C ARG A 163 -2.49 -15.05 -2.49
N ASN A 164 -1.75 -14.19 -3.19
CA ASN A 164 -0.71 -13.37 -2.56
C ASN A 164 -1.29 -12.44 -1.48
N ALA A 165 -2.43 -11.82 -1.76
CA ALA A 165 -3.10 -10.96 -0.79
C ALA A 165 -3.60 -11.75 0.44
N ALA A 166 -4.16 -12.95 0.24
CA ALA A 166 -4.56 -13.82 1.34
C ALA A 166 -3.37 -14.26 2.21
N GLN A 167 -2.24 -14.62 1.58
CA GLN A 167 -1.02 -14.99 2.30
C GLN A 167 -0.47 -13.83 3.13
N TYR A 168 -0.46 -12.62 2.58
CA TYR A 168 -0.05 -11.43 3.30
C TYR A 168 -0.97 -11.09 4.48
N HIS A 169 -2.29 -11.13 4.29
CA HIS A 169 -3.20 -10.85 5.40
C HIS A 169 -3.12 -11.93 6.48
N LEU A 170 -2.82 -13.18 6.12
CA LEU A 170 -2.56 -14.24 7.08
C LEU A 170 -1.29 -13.97 7.89
N SER A 171 -0.18 -13.56 7.25
CA SER A 171 1.07 -13.28 7.97
C SER A 171 0.93 -12.14 8.97
N ILE A 172 0.09 -11.14 8.68
CA ILE A 172 -0.24 -10.08 9.64
C ILE A 172 -0.99 -10.63 10.86
N LEU A 173 -1.96 -11.54 10.63
CA LEU A 173 -2.72 -12.16 11.72
C LEU A 173 -1.82 -13.03 12.59
N GLU A 174 -0.94 -13.83 11.99
CA GLU A 174 0.06 -14.65 12.69
C GLU A 174 0.97 -13.77 13.55
N SER A 175 1.57 -12.73 12.95
CA SER A 175 2.43 -11.78 13.67
C SER A 175 1.71 -11.07 14.83
N ALA A 176 0.44 -10.72 14.65
CA ALA A 176 -0.36 -10.09 15.71
C ALA A 176 -0.66 -11.04 16.86
N ILE A 177 -0.89 -12.33 16.57
CA ILE A 177 -1.10 -13.38 17.59
C ILE A 177 0.21 -13.64 18.34
N GLU A 178 1.33 -13.79 17.64
CA GLU A 178 2.65 -14.02 18.25
C GLU A 178 3.01 -12.90 19.24
N ARG A 179 2.91 -11.64 18.82
CA ARG A 179 3.16 -10.49 19.70
C ARG A 179 2.29 -10.46 20.95
N HIS A 180 1.06 -10.96 20.88
CA HIS A 180 0.18 -11.02 22.04
C HIS A 180 0.64 -12.05 23.07
N TYR A 181 1.09 -13.23 22.62
CA TYR A 181 1.58 -14.29 23.51
C TYR A 181 3.03 -14.09 23.97
N GLU A 182 3.84 -13.30 23.26
CA GLU A 182 5.20 -12.91 23.71
C GLU A 182 5.19 -11.76 24.73
N ALA A 183 4.09 -11.01 24.82
CA ALA A 183 3.92 -9.90 25.77
C ALA A 183 3.30 -10.32 27.12
N GLU A 184 2.94 -11.60 27.29
CA GLU A 184 2.49 -12.23 28.54
C GLU A 184 3.63 -12.97 29.27
#